data_AF-A0A950A5H3-F1
#
_entry.id   AF-A0A950A5H3-F1
#
_cell.length_a   1.000
_cell.length_b   1.000
_cell.length_c   1.000
_cell.angle_alpha   90.00
_cell.angle_beta   90.00
_cell.angle_gamma   90.00
#
_symmetry.space_group_name_H-M   'P 1'
#
loop_
_entity.id
_entity.type
_entity.pdbx_description
1 polymer ?
#
loop_
_entity_poly.entity_id
_entity_poly.type
_entity_poly.pdbx_seq_one_letter_code
_entity_poly.pdbx_strand_id
1 'polypeptide(L)'
;GLDGQLLASGQAATSLLLAWASILAPTLAFAAVGLLGSVALGRSPMGLVIPALLALLLQIAQLLPLPVVVRVALPSYSFIAWRGLFTDPTQAGPFVLGIAVSLAWAVVASALAYRLFMRRDFTDVGYDGSARRLLVGAVLPLAALFAVTVGVIAGATSASGSGIDQAKLDRSLSTSFAHLYRMQTGELHRPDVTEAQLRTSASCDKGGGLVADVGPGNDWRCVVTWRLPGSTAVGSAIYQLDVNPDGHFVADGDGPQEVNGFFQVHTSTGDVPNPLWQMNSSVDLLTPISS
;
A
#
# COMPACT_ATOMS: atom_id res chain seq x y z
N GLY A 1 -4.60 6.33 13.56
CA GLY A 1 -3.87 5.91 12.36
C GLY A 1 -4.47 4.63 11.85
N LEU A 2 -3.96 4.13 10.73
CA LEU A 2 -4.37 2.85 10.17
C LEU A 2 -3.82 1.66 10.97
N ASP A 3 -2.90 1.91 11.88
CA ASP A 3 -2.24 1.00 12.81
C ASP A 3 -2.79 1.08 14.25
N GLY A 4 -3.89 1.81 14.47
CA GLY A 4 -4.48 2.01 15.80
C GLY A 4 -3.91 3.18 16.62
N GLN A 5 -2.89 3.90 16.14
CA GLN A 5 -2.34 5.04 16.89
C GLN A 5 -3.36 6.20 17.03
N LEU A 6 -3.32 6.95 18.12
CA LEU A 6 -4.12 8.18 18.24
C LEU A 6 -3.39 9.35 17.57
N LEU A 7 -4.05 9.98 16.59
CA LEU A 7 -3.48 11.11 15.86
C LEU A 7 -3.94 12.44 16.48
N ALA A 8 -3.00 13.34 16.74
CA ALA A 8 -3.34 14.72 17.08
C ALA A 8 -4.05 15.39 15.91
N SER A 9 -5.00 16.29 16.18
CA SER A 9 -5.83 16.94 15.16
C SER A 9 -5.01 17.62 14.05
N GLY A 10 -3.90 18.29 14.39
CA GLY A 10 -3.01 18.92 13.42
C GLY A 10 -2.26 17.93 12.52
N GLN A 11 -1.82 16.80 13.08
CA GLN A 11 -1.17 15.72 12.32
C GLN A 11 -2.18 15.02 11.40
N ALA A 12 -3.39 14.76 11.90
CA ALA A 12 -4.47 14.17 11.12
C ALA A 12 -4.85 15.08 9.93
N ALA A 13 -5.02 16.38 10.17
CA ALA A 13 -5.32 17.35 9.11
C ALA A 13 -4.22 17.41 8.04
N THR A 14 -2.95 17.44 8.45
CA THR A 14 -1.81 17.48 7.52
C THR A 14 -1.72 16.20 6.69
N SER A 15 -1.85 15.04 7.33
CA SER A 15 -1.79 13.73 6.66
C SER A 15 -2.94 13.55 5.67
N LEU A 16 -4.14 14.03 6.03
CA LEU A 16 -5.31 14.01 5.14
C LEU A 16 -5.10 14.91 3.93
N LEU A 17 -4.59 16.14 4.11
CA LEU A 17 -4.29 17.05 3.00
C LEU A 17 -3.23 16.47 2.08
N LEU A 18 -2.17 15.88 2.62
CA LEU A 18 -1.12 15.21 1.84
C LEU A 18 -1.66 14.00 1.08
N ALA A 19 -2.52 13.19 1.71
CA ALA A 19 -3.16 12.06 1.06
C ALA A 19 -4.00 12.52 -0.15
N TRP A 20 -4.84 13.54 0.02
CA TRP A 20 -5.62 14.11 -1.09
C TRP A 20 -4.75 14.74 -2.18
N ALA A 21 -3.74 15.52 -1.81
CA ALA A 21 -2.82 16.14 -2.78
C ALA A 21 -2.05 15.08 -3.57
N SER A 22 -1.67 13.97 -2.95
CA SER A 22 -0.92 12.88 -3.60
C SER A 22 -1.69 12.24 -4.76
N ILE A 23 -3.03 12.26 -4.73
CA ILE A 23 -3.89 11.69 -5.79
C ILE A 23 -3.81 12.50 -7.09
N LEU A 24 -3.40 13.77 -7.04
CA LEU A 24 -3.26 14.61 -8.23
C LEU A 24 -2.18 14.07 -9.18
N ALA A 25 -1.07 13.57 -8.65
CA ALA A 25 0.03 13.04 -9.46
C ALA A 25 -0.36 11.83 -10.34
N PRO A 26 -0.93 10.73 -9.80
CA PRO A 26 -1.38 9.62 -10.63
C PRO A 26 -2.55 10.04 -11.53
N THR A 27 -3.46 10.90 -11.07
CA THR A 27 -4.55 11.41 -11.92
C THR A 27 -4.02 12.13 -13.16
N LEU A 28 -2.99 12.97 -13.01
CA LEU A 28 -2.29 13.61 -14.14
C LEU A 28 -1.61 12.60 -15.06
N ALA A 29 -1.02 11.52 -14.51
CA ALA A 29 -0.42 10.45 -15.30
C ALA A 29 -1.45 9.75 -16.20
N PHE A 30 -2.60 9.36 -15.64
CA PHE A 30 -3.67 8.73 -16.41
C PHE A 30 -4.29 9.68 -17.44
N ALA A 31 -4.48 10.95 -17.08
CA ALA A 31 -4.96 11.97 -18.02
C ALA A 31 -3.97 12.18 -19.18
N ALA A 32 -2.66 12.23 -18.91
CA ALA A 32 -1.62 12.37 -19.92
C ALA A 32 -1.55 11.16 -20.86
N VAL A 33 -1.72 9.95 -20.33
CA VAL A 33 -1.81 8.73 -21.15
C VAL A 33 -3.07 8.75 -22.02
N GLY A 34 -4.20 9.24 -21.50
CA GLY A 34 -5.42 9.43 -22.29
C GLY A 34 -5.23 10.43 -23.43
N LEU A 35 -4.60 11.57 -23.13
CA LEU A 35 -4.24 12.56 -24.14
C LEU A 35 -3.33 11.95 -25.22
N LEU A 36 -2.28 11.23 -24.82
CA LEU A 36 -1.38 10.53 -25.73
C LEU A 36 -2.12 9.53 -26.61
N GLY A 37 -3.02 8.73 -26.02
CA GLY A 37 -3.86 7.78 -26.73
C GLY A 37 -4.76 8.43 -27.77
N SER A 38 -5.41 9.54 -27.42
CA SER A 38 -6.26 10.32 -28.32
C SER A 38 -5.48 10.89 -29.50
N VAL A 39 -4.32 11.51 -29.23
CA VAL A 39 -3.44 12.07 -30.26
C VAL A 39 -2.87 11.00 -31.18
N ALA A 40 -2.39 9.89 -30.62
CA ALA A 40 -1.74 8.83 -31.40
C ALA A 40 -2.73 8.07 -32.29
N LEU A 41 -3.98 7.86 -31.83
CA LEU A 41 -5.01 7.16 -32.60
C LEU A 41 -5.88 8.09 -33.44
N GLY A 42 -5.85 9.40 -33.20
CA GLY A 42 -6.67 10.39 -33.91
C GLY A 42 -8.16 10.26 -33.65
N ARG A 43 -8.56 9.66 -32.52
CA ARG A 43 -9.96 9.39 -32.17
C ARG A 43 -10.24 9.87 -30.76
N SER A 44 -11.15 10.83 -30.61
CA SER A 44 -11.54 11.40 -29.31
C SER A 44 -11.93 10.33 -28.26
N PRO A 45 -12.73 9.30 -28.58
CA PRO A 45 -13.11 8.26 -27.60
C PRO A 45 -11.93 7.49 -27.00
N MET A 46 -10.79 7.40 -27.70
CA MET A 46 -9.62 6.66 -27.21
C MET A 46 -8.97 7.32 -26.01
N GLY A 47 -9.18 8.63 -25.82
CA GLY A 47 -8.71 9.33 -24.62
C GLY A 47 -9.40 8.88 -23.33
N LEU A 48 -10.57 8.24 -23.43
CA LEU A 48 -11.29 7.67 -22.29
C LEU A 48 -11.01 6.17 -22.15
N VAL A 49 -11.01 5.43 -23.26
CA VAL A 49 -10.84 3.97 -23.25
C VAL A 49 -9.43 3.57 -22.78
N ILE A 50 -8.38 4.25 -23.24
CA ILE A 50 -6.99 3.86 -22.93
C ILE A 50 -6.68 4.00 -21.43
N PRO A 51 -6.97 5.12 -20.75
CA PRO A 51 -6.74 5.22 -19.31
C PRO A 51 -7.53 4.21 -18.51
N ALA A 52 -8.78 3.92 -18.90
CA ALA A 52 -9.61 2.92 -18.22
C ALA A 52 -9.02 1.51 -18.34
N LEU A 53 -8.59 1.12 -19.55
CA LEU A 53 -7.91 -0.16 -19.77
C LEU A 53 -6.58 -0.24 -19.02
N LEU A 54 -5.77 0.82 -19.05
CA LEU A 54 -4.54 0.89 -18.29
C LEU A 54 -4.82 0.74 -16.79
N ALA A 55 -5.84 1.43 -16.26
CA ALA A 55 -6.21 1.36 -14.85
C ALA A 55 -6.60 -0.06 -14.44
N LEU A 56 -7.40 -0.74 -15.28
CA LEU A 56 -7.77 -2.14 -15.04
C LEU A 56 -6.55 -3.07 -15.03
N LEU A 57 -5.66 -2.95 -16.02
CA LEU A 57 -4.45 -3.77 -16.10
C LEU A 57 -3.52 -3.53 -14.90
N LEU A 58 -3.34 -2.26 -14.52
CA LEU A 58 -2.53 -1.90 -13.37
C LEU A 58 -3.17 -2.33 -12.05
N GLN A 59 -4.50 -2.33 -11.95
CA GLN A 59 -5.20 -2.86 -10.77
C GLN A 59 -5.00 -4.37 -10.65
N ILE A 60 -5.12 -5.12 -11.74
CA ILE A 60 -4.82 -6.56 -11.77
C ILE A 60 -3.36 -6.81 -11.38
N ALA A 61 -2.44 -6.00 -11.89
CA ALA A 61 -1.02 -6.07 -11.52
C ALA A 61 -0.81 -5.86 -10.01
N GLN A 62 -1.55 -4.94 -9.38
CA GLN A 62 -1.47 -4.72 -7.93
C GLN A 62 -2.00 -5.91 -7.10
N LEU A 63 -2.87 -6.76 -7.66
CA LEU A 63 -3.34 -7.97 -6.98
C LEU A 63 -2.35 -9.15 -7.09
N LEU A 64 -1.39 -9.09 -8.01
CA LEU A 64 -0.40 -10.15 -8.19
C LEU A 64 0.77 -10.00 -7.19
N PRO A 65 1.46 -11.09 -6.83
CA PRO A 65 2.67 -11.06 -6.00
C PRO A 65 3.88 -10.60 -6.82
N LEU A 66 3.87 -9.33 -7.24
CA LEU A 66 4.96 -8.69 -7.95
C LEU A 66 6.14 -8.36 -7.02
N PRO A 67 7.39 -8.36 -7.53
CA PRO A 67 8.51 -7.81 -6.79
C PRO A 67 8.24 -6.35 -6.38
N VAL A 68 8.67 -5.96 -5.18
CA VAL A 68 8.41 -4.62 -4.62
C VAL A 68 8.84 -3.50 -5.56
N VAL A 69 10.04 -3.62 -6.16
CA VAL A 69 10.60 -2.64 -7.10
C VAL A 69 9.72 -2.46 -8.35
N VAL A 70 9.04 -3.51 -8.79
CA VAL A 70 8.11 -3.48 -9.92
C VAL A 70 6.81 -2.82 -9.48
N ARG A 71 6.29 -3.20 -8.30
CA ARG A 71 5.04 -2.68 -7.75
C ARG A 71 5.08 -1.16 -7.57
N VAL A 72 6.11 -0.66 -6.90
CA VAL A 72 6.25 0.78 -6.59
C VAL A 72 6.58 1.62 -7.82
N ALA A 73 7.05 1.00 -8.92
CA ALA A 73 7.25 1.63 -10.22
C ALA A 73 5.95 1.77 -11.04
N LEU A 74 4.83 1.22 -10.58
CA LEU A 74 3.52 1.40 -11.23
C LEU A 74 2.91 2.73 -10.79
N PRO A 75 2.40 3.57 -11.70
CA PRO A 75 1.74 4.83 -11.33
C PRO A 75 0.47 4.59 -10.48
N SER A 76 -0.13 3.39 -10.56
CA SER A 76 -1.27 3.02 -9.70
C SER A 76 -0.90 2.88 -8.21
N TYR A 77 0.37 2.65 -7.88
CA TYR A 77 0.81 2.49 -6.49
C TYR A 77 0.59 3.76 -5.66
N SER A 78 0.66 4.93 -6.28
CA SER A 78 0.42 6.21 -5.59
C SER A 78 -1.00 6.31 -5.01
N PHE A 79 -1.99 5.59 -5.55
CA PHE A 79 -3.35 5.58 -5.00
C PHE A 79 -3.49 4.82 -3.68
N ILE A 80 -2.49 4.01 -3.30
CA ILE A 80 -2.47 3.24 -2.06
C ILE A 80 -1.36 3.67 -1.10
N ALA A 81 -0.29 4.29 -1.62
CA ALA A 81 0.88 4.67 -0.83
C ALA A 81 0.59 5.71 0.27
N TRP A 82 -0.50 6.49 0.16
CA TRP A 82 -0.91 7.46 1.18
C TRP A 82 -1.20 6.81 2.55
N ARG A 83 -1.50 5.51 2.60
CA ARG A 83 -1.73 4.76 3.84
C ARG A 83 -0.54 4.87 4.79
N GLY A 84 0.68 4.90 4.24
CA GLY A 84 1.92 5.06 5.00
C GLY A 84 2.04 6.37 5.77
N LEU A 85 1.22 7.39 5.44
CA LEU A 85 1.14 8.64 6.21
C LEU A 85 0.43 8.45 7.57
N PHE A 86 -0.33 7.37 7.72
CA PHE A 86 -1.15 7.09 8.89
C PHE A 86 -0.62 5.91 9.73
N THR A 87 0.66 5.57 9.58
CA THR A 87 1.37 4.53 10.34
C THR A 87 2.49 5.11 11.17
N ASP A 88 2.85 4.43 12.26
CA ASP A 88 4.02 4.69 13.09
C ASP A 88 4.98 3.47 13.04
N PRO A 89 6.22 3.62 12.54
CA PRO A 89 6.76 4.82 11.90
C PRO A 89 6.08 5.14 10.55
N THR A 90 6.13 6.42 10.17
CA THR A 90 5.57 6.90 8.90
C THR A 90 6.37 6.35 7.72
N GLN A 91 5.68 5.71 6.77
CA GLN A 91 6.29 5.10 5.58
C GLN A 91 6.39 6.12 4.43
N ALA A 92 7.25 7.13 4.59
CA ALA A 92 7.39 8.22 3.62
C ALA A 92 8.06 7.79 2.30
N GLY A 93 8.94 6.78 2.33
CA GLY A 93 9.68 6.31 1.15
C GLY A 93 8.77 5.85 0.01
N PRO A 94 7.88 4.86 0.24
CA PRO A 94 6.94 4.39 -0.78
C PRO A 94 6.00 5.50 -1.27
N PHE A 95 5.60 6.41 -0.38
CA PHE A 95 4.75 7.56 -0.70
C PHE A 95 5.41 8.52 -1.70
N VAL A 96 6.66 8.94 -1.43
CA VAL A 96 7.39 9.88 -2.30
C VAL A 96 7.71 9.24 -3.65
N LEU A 97 8.10 7.96 -3.67
CA LEU A 97 8.36 7.25 -4.92
C LEU A 97 7.11 7.14 -5.79
N GLY A 98 5.95 6.79 -5.22
CA GLY A 98 4.70 6.72 -5.98
C GLY A 98 4.34 8.03 -6.68
N ILE A 99 4.54 9.16 -5.99
CA ILE A 99 4.32 10.50 -6.56
C ILE A 99 5.34 10.78 -7.68
N ALA A 100 6.63 10.56 -7.44
CA ALA A 100 7.69 10.82 -8.40
C ALA A 100 7.51 10.02 -9.70
N VAL A 101 7.18 8.72 -9.57
CA VAL A 101 6.87 7.82 -10.69
C VAL A 101 5.67 8.33 -11.48
N SER A 102 4.60 8.70 -10.79
CA SER A 102 3.39 9.21 -11.44
C SER A 102 3.66 10.51 -12.21
N LEU A 103 4.42 11.44 -11.63
CA LEU A 103 4.82 12.68 -12.31
C LEU A 103 5.71 12.41 -13.53
N ALA A 104 6.65 11.46 -13.42
CA ALA A 104 7.49 11.06 -14.56
C ALA A 104 6.64 10.52 -15.72
N TRP A 105 5.66 9.67 -15.42
CA TRP A 105 4.69 9.20 -16.41
C TRP A 105 3.88 10.34 -17.03
N ALA A 106 3.40 11.28 -16.21
CA ALA A 106 2.64 12.44 -16.69
C ALA A 106 3.46 13.31 -17.66
N VAL A 107 4.72 13.61 -17.31
CA VAL A 107 5.64 14.42 -18.12
C VAL A 107 5.96 13.71 -19.44
N VAL A 108 6.37 12.44 -19.38
CA VAL A 108 6.76 11.69 -20.58
C VAL A 108 5.56 11.48 -21.51
N ALA A 109 4.40 11.07 -20.99
CA ALA A 109 3.21 10.89 -21.82
C ALA A 109 2.75 12.20 -22.48
N SER A 110 2.77 13.32 -21.74
CA SER A 110 2.43 14.64 -22.28
C SER A 110 3.44 15.11 -23.35
N ALA A 111 4.74 14.90 -23.11
CA ALA A 111 5.78 15.25 -24.07
C ALA A 111 5.68 14.43 -25.37
N LEU A 112 5.37 13.13 -25.26
CA LEU A 112 5.11 12.27 -26.42
C LEU A 112 3.86 12.71 -27.17
N ALA A 113 2.78 13.04 -26.46
CA ALA A 113 1.54 13.53 -27.06
C ALA A 113 1.80 14.82 -27.85
N TYR A 114 2.49 15.78 -27.23
CA TYR A 114 2.88 17.04 -27.87
C TYR A 114 3.73 16.80 -29.12
N ARG A 115 4.75 15.94 -29.02
CA ARG A 115 5.67 15.64 -30.13
C ARG A 115 4.96 14.93 -31.30
N LEU A 116 4.05 14.01 -31.01
CA LEU A 116 3.24 13.33 -32.03
C LEU A 116 2.26 14.30 -32.69
N PHE A 117 1.62 15.18 -31.91
CA PHE A 117 0.72 16.20 -32.41
C PHE A 117 1.44 17.16 -33.37
N MET A 118 2.60 17.69 -32.98
CA MET A 118 3.39 18.62 -33.79
C MET A 118 3.98 18.01 -35.07
N ARG A 119 4.08 16.67 -35.15
CA ARG A 119 4.59 15.94 -36.32
C ARG A 119 3.48 15.33 -37.18
N ARG A 120 2.21 15.58 -36.84
CA ARG A 120 1.07 15.01 -37.54
C ARG A 120 0.74 15.90 -38.75
N ASP A 121 1.15 15.45 -39.93
CA ASP A 121 0.70 16.05 -41.19
C ASP A 121 -0.79 15.73 -41.41
N PHE A 122 -1.61 16.77 -41.63
CA PHE A 122 -3.06 16.67 -41.83
C PHE A 122 -3.46 16.32 -43.28
N THR A 123 -2.48 16.14 -44.16
CA THR A 123 -2.67 16.03 -45.61
C THR A 123 -2.57 14.60 -46.16
N ASP A 124 -2.15 13.63 -45.35
CA ASP A 124 -2.00 12.24 -45.79
C ASP A 124 -3.27 11.42 -45.49
N VAL A 125 -3.93 10.97 -46.57
CA VAL A 125 -5.21 10.23 -46.54
C VAL A 125 -4.99 8.71 -46.37
N GLY A 126 -3.74 8.24 -46.44
CA GLY A 126 -3.36 6.83 -46.28
C GLY A 126 -3.07 6.42 -44.83
N TYR A 127 -4.10 6.19 -44.02
CA TYR A 127 -3.97 5.86 -42.59
C TYR A 127 -3.61 4.39 -42.28
N ASP A 128 -2.63 3.80 -42.98
CA ASP A 128 -2.24 2.39 -42.79
C ASP A 128 -1.03 2.17 -41.86
N GLY A 129 -0.36 3.23 -41.38
CA GLY A 129 0.81 3.16 -40.48
C GLY A 129 0.53 3.32 -38.98
N SER A 130 -0.74 3.41 -38.57
CA SER A 130 -1.15 3.88 -37.23
C SER A 130 -0.67 2.98 -36.08
N ALA A 131 -0.70 1.65 -36.26
CA ALA A 131 -0.29 0.70 -35.22
C ALA A 131 1.21 0.74 -34.94
N ARG A 132 2.06 0.74 -35.99
CA ARG A 132 3.53 0.83 -35.83
C ARG A 132 3.95 2.16 -35.21
N ARG A 133 3.31 3.26 -35.61
CA ARG A 133 3.58 4.59 -35.04
C ARG A 133 3.12 4.71 -33.59
N LEU A 134 2.00 4.08 -33.21
CA LEU A 134 1.55 3.99 -31.81
C LEU A 134 2.52 3.14 -30.97
N LEU A 135 2.94 1.99 -31.47
CA LEU A 135 3.89 1.13 -30.78
C LEU A 135 5.23 1.83 -30.54
N VAL A 136 5.82 2.42 -31.58
CA VAL A 136 7.14 3.08 -31.49
C VAL A 136 7.06 4.45 -30.82
N GLY A 137 5.99 5.21 -31.03
CA GLY A 137 5.85 6.58 -30.57
C GLY A 137 5.21 6.75 -29.19
N ALA A 138 4.51 5.74 -28.68
CA ALA A 138 3.81 5.81 -27.39
C ALA A 138 4.14 4.62 -26.47
N VAL A 139 3.92 3.39 -26.93
CA VAL A 139 4.05 2.20 -26.07
C VAL A 139 5.50 1.92 -25.67
N LEU A 140 6.42 1.87 -26.64
CA LEU A 140 7.84 1.59 -26.38
C LEU A 140 8.50 2.62 -25.45
N PRO A 141 8.30 3.95 -25.62
CA PRO A 141 8.83 4.94 -24.68
C PRO A 141 8.29 4.79 -23.26
N LEU A 142 7.00 4.50 -23.08
CA LEU A 142 6.42 4.30 -21.74
C LEU A 142 6.92 2.99 -21.11
N ALA A 143 7.07 1.92 -21.90
CA ALA A 143 7.68 0.68 -21.43
C ALA A 143 9.16 0.90 -21.05
N ALA A 144 9.91 1.69 -21.82
CA ALA A 144 11.28 2.05 -21.50
C ALA A 144 11.35 2.90 -20.21
N LEU A 145 10.44 3.87 -20.04
CA LEU A 145 10.33 4.64 -18.80
C LEU A 145 10.09 3.72 -17.61
N PHE A 146 9.16 2.78 -17.74
CA PHE A 146 8.87 1.80 -16.70
C PHE A 146 10.10 0.95 -16.36
N ALA A 147 10.79 0.38 -17.36
CA ALA A 147 11.98 -0.42 -17.15
C ALA A 147 13.12 0.38 -16.48
N VAL A 148 13.35 1.62 -16.91
CA VAL A 148 14.33 2.53 -16.29
C VAL A 148 13.95 2.82 -14.85
N THR A 149 12.67 3.09 -14.58
CA THR A 149 12.17 3.37 -13.23
C THR A 149 12.39 2.18 -12.31
N VAL A 150 12.06 0.96 -12.77
CA VAL A 150 12.33 -0.28 -12.04
C VAL A 150 13.83 -0.43 -11.76
N GLY A 151 14.69 -0.21 -12.77
CA GLY A 151 16.14 -0.32 -12.61
C GLY A 151 16.72 0.71 -11.63
N VAL A 152 16.25 1.96 -11.67
CA VAL A 152 16.65 3.02 -10.73
C VAL A 152 16.24 2.66 -9.31
N ILE A 153 15.00 2.21 -9.10
CA ILE A 153 14.51 1.84 -7.76
C ILE A 153 15.25 0.60 -7.24
N ALA A 154 15.49 -0.40 -8.10
CA ALA A 154 16.29 -1.58 -7.74
C ALA A 154 17.74 -1.23 -7.38
N GLY A 155 18.33 -0.22 -8.02
CA GLY A 155 19.69 0.26 -7.68
C GLY A 155 19.74 1.17 -6.46
N ALA A 156 18.65 1.89 -6.16
CA ALA A 156 18.57 2.86 -5.06
C ALA A 156 18.05 2.26 -3.75
N THR A 157 17.42 1.09 -3.80
CA THR A 157 16.84 0.41 -2.62
C THR A 157 17.47 -0.96 -2.45
N SER A 158 17.63 -1.40 -1.21
CA SER A 158 17.99 -2.79 -0.89
C SER A 158 16.76 -3.71 -0.83
N ALA A 159 15.57 -3.19 -1.15
CA ALA A 159 14.34 -3.94 -1.12
C ALA A 159 14.28 -4.91 -2.31
N SER A 160 14.01 -6.18 -2.04
CA SER A 160 13.92 -7.23 -3.05
C SER A 160 12.77 -8.21 -2.73
N GLY A 161 12.42 -9.05 -3.70
CA GLY A 161 11.30 -9.98 -3.54
C GLY A 161 9.98 -9.25 -3.25
N SER A 162 9.19 -9.79 -2.33
CA SER A 162 7.90 -9.21 -1.92
C SER A 162 8.03 -7.93 -1.08
N GLY A 163 9.18 -7.70 -0.42
CA GLY A 163 9.33 -6.68 0.61
C GLY A 163 8.63 -7.01 1.94
N ILE A 164 8.05 -8.20 2.08
CA ILE A 164 7.32 -8.68 3.27
C ILE A 164 8.12 -9.81 3.90
N ASP A 165 8.52 -9.67 5.16
CA ASP A 165 9.23 -10.66 5.94
C ASP A 165 8.68 -10.77 7.37
N GLN A 166 9.12 -11.80 8.10
CA GLN A 166 8.79 -12.05 9.50
C GLN A 166 9.05 -10.82 10.37
N ALA A 167 10.25 -10.25 10.31
CA ALA A 167 10.69 -9.19 11.20
C ALA A 167 9.85 -7.91 11.06
N LYS A 168 9.40 -7.59 9.84
CA LYS A 168 8.48 -6.45 9.60
C LYS A 168 7.09 -6.74 10.13
N LEU A 169 6.57 -7.97 9.94
CA LEU A 169 5.27 -8.36 10.48
C LEU A 169 5.28 -8.34 12.01
N ASP A 170 6.33 -8.88 12.64
CA ASP A 170 6.52 -8.85 14.09
C ASP A 170 6.46 -7.41 14.63
N ARG A 171 7.23 -6.51 14.00
CA ARG A 171 7.28 -5.10 14.39
C ARG A 171 5.95 -4.39 14.16
N SER A 172 5.35 -4.58 12.99
CA SER A 172 4.09 -3.91 12.64
C SER A 172 2.95 -4.39 13.53
N LEU A 173 2.83 -5.70 13.76
CA LEU A 173 1.77 -6.28 14.59
C LEU A 173 1.93 -5.90 16.07
N SER A 174 3.16 -5.98 16.61
CA SER A 174 3.41 -5.58 18.00
C SER A 174 3.11 -4.10 18.26
N THR A 175 3.44 -3.23 17.30
CA THR A 175 3.15 -1.80 17.37
C THR A 175 1.64 -1.55 17.34
N SER A 176 0.94 -2.13 16.36
CA SER A 176 -0.52 -1.99 16.24
C SER A 176 -1.28 -2.54 17.44
N PHE A 177 -0.85 -3.69 17.95
CA PHE A 177 -1.41 -4.26 19.18
C PHE A 177 -1.23 -3.32 20.37
N ALA A 178 -0.03 -2.76 20.55
CA ALA A 178 0.26 -1.89 21.69
C ALA A 178 -0.59 -0.60 21.66
N HIS A 179 -0.81 -0.01 20.48
CA HIS A 179 -1.70 1.15 20.34
C HIS A 179 -3.15 0.80 20.68
N LEU A 180 -3.67 -0.30 20.12
CA LEU A 180 -5.06 -0.73 20.35
C LEU A 180 -5.31 -1.13 21.80
N TYR A 181 -4.36 -1.84 22.43
CA TYR A 181 -4.48 -2.27 23.82
C TYR A 181 -4.65 -1.06 24.76
N ARG A 182 -3.89 0.02 24.54
CA ARG A 182 -4.00 1.25 25.33
C ARG A 182 -5.36 1.90 25.17
N MET A 183 -5.83 2.02 23.93
CA MET A 183 -7.14 2.59 23.64
C MET A 183 -8.25 1.78 24.32
N GLN A 184 -8.24 0.46 24.15
CA GLN A 184 -9.18 -0.46 24.82
C GLN A 184 -9.17 -0.34 26.34
N THR A 185 -7.98 -0.27 26.94
CA THR A 185 -7.80 -0.16 28.39
C THR A 185 -8.46 1.13 28.91
N GLY A 186 -8.30 2.24 28.17
CA GLY A 186 -8.96 3.51 28.47
C GLY A 186 -10.49 3.42 28.39
N GLU A 187 -11.04 2.85 27.30
CA GLU A 187 -12.49 2.68 27.12
C GLU A 187 -13.11 1.77 28.20
N LEU A 188 -12.38 0.74 28.62
CA LEU A 188 -12.79 -0.18 29.69
C LEU A 188 -12.56 0.39 31.10
N HIS A 189 -12.13 1.65 31.23
CA HIS A 189 -11.85 2.31 32.52
C HIS A 189 -10.88 1.51 33.40
N ARG A 190 -9.93 0.82 32.76
CA ARG A 190 -8.85 0.08 33.45
C ARG A 190 -7.68 1.05 33.74
N PRO A 191 -6.76 0.70 34.66
CA PRO A 191 -5.60 1.53 34.92
C PRO A 191 -4.78 1.79 33.66
N ASP A 192 -4.32 3.03 33.48
CA ASP A 192 -3.53 3.43 32.31
C ASP A 192 -2.21 2.65 32.22
N VAL A 193 -1.91 2.19 31.02
CA VAL A 193 -0.63 1.56 30.68
C VAL A 193 -0.04 2.25 29.44
N THR A 194 1.27 2.45 29.43
CA THR A 194 2.00 3.00 28.28
C THR A 194 2.50 1.87 27.36
N GLU A 195 2.74 2.17 26.08
CA GLU A 195 3.27 1.18 25.12
C GLU A 195 4.63 0.62 25.58
N ALA A 196 5.49 1.48 26.13
CA ALA A 196 6.78 1.08 26.69
C ALA A 196 6.65 0.14 27.89
N GLN A 197 5.59 0.27 28.69
CA GLN A 197 5.32 -0.64 29.80
C GLN A 197 4.78 -1.99 29.34
N LEU A 198 3.99 -2.02 28.26
CA LEU A 198 3.46 -3.27 27.69
C LEU A 198 4.59 -4.20 27.23
N ARG A 199 5.71 -3.63 26.74
CA ARG A 199 6.83 -4.39 26.17
C ARG A 199 6.34 -5.44 25.17
N THR A 200 5.41 -5.02 24.32
CA THR A 200 4.75 -5.90 23.36
C THR A 200 5.79 -6.44 22.38
N SER A 201 5.72 -7.74 22.12
CA SER A 201 6.47 -8.40 21.06
C SER A 201 5.54 -9.34 20.29
N ALA A 202 5.86 -9.58 19.04
CA ALA A 202 5.19 -10.58 18.22
C ALA A 202 6.22 -11.57 17.69
N SER A 203 5.76 -12.80 17.45
CA SER A 203 6.52 -13.86 16.79
C SER A 203 5.60 -14.48 15.75
N CYS A 204 5.83 -14.15 14.49
CA CYS A 204 5.09 -14.63 13.34
C CYS A 204 5.79 -15.82 12.67
N ASP A 205 5.03 -16.74 12.11
CA ASP A 205 5.51 -17.79 11.21
C ASP A 205 4.54 -17.94 10.03
N LYS A 206 5.06 -18.33 8.87
CA LYS A 206 4.30 -18.54 7.65
C LYS A 206 4.25 -20.03 7.34
N GLY A 207 3.13 -20.67 7.65
CA GLY A 207 2.95 -22.11 7.39
C GLY A 207 3.96 -23.01 8.15
N GLY A 208 4.55 -22.53 9.24
CA GLY A 208 5.57 -23.22 10.04
C GLY A 208 6.90 -23.45 9.29
N GLY A 209 7.74 -24.34 9.82
CA GLY A 209 9.10 -24.56 9.31
C GLY A 209 9.23 -25.21 7.92
N LEU A 210 8.13 -25.36 7.17
CA LEU A 210 8.12 -25.93 5.81
C LEU A 210 8.14 -24.86 4.72
N VAL A 211 7.88 -23.59 5.05
CA VAL A 211 7.84 -22.47 4.12
C VAL A 211 8.72 -21.35 4.67
N ALA A 212 9.34 -20.57 3.77
CA ALA A 212 10.09 -19.40 4.21
C ALA A 212 9.12 -18.30 4.68
N ASP A 213 9.46 -17.63 5.78
CA ASP A 213 8.68 -16.53 6.37
C ASP A 213 8.80 -15.23 5.53
N VAL A 214 8.37 -15.30 4.27
CA VAL A 214 8.47 -14.22 3.28
C VAL A 214 7.21 -14.19 2.40
N GLY A 215 6.74 -12.97 2.11
CA GLY A 215 5.72 -12.71 1.10
C GLY A 215 4.26 -12.76 1.58
N PRO A 216 3.33 -12.37 0.69
CA PRO A 216 1.90 -12.28 1.02
C PRO A 216 1.27 -13.67 1.21
N GLY A 217 0.07 -13.69 1.82
CA GLY A 217 -0.70 -14.91 2.09
C GLY A 217 -1.54 -14.81 3.35
N ASN A 218 -2.44 -15.77 3.53
CA ASN A 218 -3.33 -15.92 4.69
C ASN A 218 -2.87 -17.04 5.66
N ASP A 219 -1.63 -17.49 5.48
CA ASP A 219 -0.95 -18.58 6.17
C ASP A 219 0.03 -18.08 7.24
N TRP A 220 -0.03 -16.78 7.55
CA TRP A 220 0.72 -16.17 8.64
C TRP A 220 0.03 -16.38 9.97
N ARG A 221 0.74 -16.94 10.95
CA ARG A 221 0.28 -17.10 12.32
C ARG A 221 1.25 -16.38 13.25
N CYS A 222 0.73 -15.50 14.09
CA CYS A 222 1.53 -14.66 14.96
C CYS A 222 1.11 -14.82 16.42
N VAL A 223 2.08 -15.00 17.30
CA VAL A 223 1.87 -14.95 18.75
C VAL A 223 2.31 -13.59 19.25
N VAL A 224 1.37 -12.80 19.75
CA VAL A 224 1.65 -11.51 20.40
C VAL A 224 1.74 -11.74 21.90
N THR A 225 2.76 -11.18 22.54
CA THR A 225 2.96 -11.23 23.99
C THR A 225 3.14 -9.85 24.57
N TRP A 226 2.58 -9.59 25.75
CA TRP A 226 2.71 -8.32 26.47
C TRP A 226 2.81 -8.54 27.98
N ARG A 227 3.23 -7.51 28.71
CA ARG A 227 3.37 -7.51 30.17
C ARG A 227 2.60 -6.34 30.75
N LEU A 228 2.00 -6.55 31.92
CA LEU A 228 1.30 -5.49 32.64
C LEU A 228 2.09 -5.07 33.88
N PRO A 229 2.16 -3.76 34.19
CA PRO A 229 2.75 -3.29 35.44
C PRO A 229 2.12 -3.98 36.66
N GLY A 230 2.95 -4.45 37.59
CA GLY A 230 2.48 -5.12 38.80
C GLY A 230 2.09 -6.59 38.63
N SER A 231 2.17 -7.14 37.42
CA SER A 231 1.97 -8.58 37.16
C SER A 231 3.28 -9.26 36.74
N THR A 232 3.50 -10.49 37.23
CA THR A 232 4.57 -11.37 36.77
C THR A 232 4.13 -12.27 35.60
N ALA A 233 2.83 -12.35 35.33
CA ALA A 233 2.30 -13.12 34.22
C ALA A 233 2.52 -12.38 32.87
N VAL A 234 2.85 -13.15 31.84
CA VAL A 234 2.94 -12.65 30.47
C VAL A 234 1.61 -12.95 29.78
N GLY A 235 0.95 -11.92 29.27
CA GLY A 235 -0.23 -12.09 28.42
C GLY A 235 0.20 -12.56 27.04
N SER A 236 -0.59 -13.43 26.42
CA SER A 236 -0.33 -13.91 25.06
C SER A 236 -1.63 -14.08 24.28
N ALA A 237 -1.59 -13.77 22.99
CA ALA A 237 -2.69 -13.90 22.05
C ALA A 237 -2.17 -14.43 20.71
N ILE A 238 -2.98 -15.22 20.02
CA ILE A 238 -2.65 -15.74 18.69
C ILE A 238 -3.52 -15.01 17.68
N TYR A 239 -2.89 -14.51 16.62
CA TYR A 239 -3.53 -13.85 15.49
C TYR A 239 -3.17 -14.57 14.20
N GLN A 240 -4.14 -14.82 13.34
CA GLN A 240 -3.90 -15.23 11.96
C GLN A 240 -3.92 -13.99 11.09
N LEU A 241 -2.94 -13.82 10.21
CA LEU A 241 -2.84 -12.64 9.34
C LEU A 241 -3.17 -13.01 7.90
N ASP A 242 -4.01 -12.18 7.27
CA ASP A 242 -4.18 -12.13 5.82
C ASP A 242 -3.38 -10.94 5.28
N VAL A 243 -2.24 -11.24 4.66
CA VAL A 243 -1.27 -10.25 4.17
C VAL A 243 -1.39 -10.11 2.66
N ASN A 244 -1.78 -8.92 2.22
CA ASN A 244 -1.88 -8.59 0.81
C ASN A 244 -0.50 -8.32 0.18
N PRO A 245 -0.37 -8.50 -1.14
CA PRO A 245 0.86 -8.19 -1.87
C PRO A 245 1.32 -6.71 -1.77
N ASP A 246 0.43 -5.79 -1.42
CA ASP A 246 0.74 -4.37 -1.18
C ASP A 246 1.22 -4.07 0.25
N GLY A 247 1.39 -5.09 1.09
CA GLY A 247 1.90 -4.98 2.45
C GLY A 247 0.83 -4.65 3.49
N HIS A 248 -0.42 -4.40 3.08
CA HIS A 248 -1.53 -4.29 4.03
C HIS A 248 -1.86 -5.67 4.60
N PHE A 249 -2.17 -5.75 5.89
CA PHE A 249 -2.68 -6.98 6.48
C PHE A 249 -3.86 -6.74 7.40
N VAL A 250 -4.68 -7.77 7.52
CA VAL A 250 -5.75 -7.90 8.52
C VAL A 250 -5.33 -9.01 9.46
N ALA A 251 -5.27 -8.71 10.76
CA ALA A 251 -5.12 -9.72 11.79
C ALA A 251 -6.50 -10.16 12.28
N ASP A 252 -6.73 -11.47 12.23
CA ASP A 252 -7.99 -12.12 12.52
C ASP A 252 -8.48 -11.84 13.94
N GLY A 253 -9.81 -11.76 14.06
CA GLY A 253 -10.45 -11.44 15.31
C GLY A 253 -10.74 -12.62 16.22
N ASP A 254 -10.52 -13.87 15.78
CA ASP A 254 -10.52 -15.07 16.63
C ASP A 254 -9.39 -15.09 17.69
N GLY A 255 -8.70 -13.97 17.88
CA GLY A 255 -7.86 -13.74 19.05
C GLY A 255 -8.64 -13.93 20.37
N PRO A 256 -7.93 -14.10 21.50
CA PRO A 256 -8.57 -14.45 22.76
C PRO A 256 -9.62 -13.41 23.14
N GLN A 257 -10.83 -13.86 23.51
CA GLN A 257 -11.93 -12.98 23.93
C GLN A 257 -11.55 -12.12 25.13
N GLU A 258 -10.58 -12.58 25.93
CA GLU A 258 -10.00 -11.87 27.06
C GLU A 258 -9.27 -10.58 26.64
N VAL A 259 -8.88 -10.48 25.36
CA VAL A 259 -8.12 -9.37 24.78
C VAL A 259 -8.99 -8.58 23.81
N ASN A 260 -9.57 -9.24 22.80
CA ASN A 260 -10.34 -8.56 21.76
C ASN A 260 -11.80 -8.27 22.18
N GLY A 261 -12.28 -8.88 23.27
CA GLY A 261 -13.70 -8.90 23.63
C GLY A 261 -14.47 -9.93 22.79
N PHE A 262 -15.80 -9.91 22.86
CA PHE A 262 -16.63 -10.74 21.98
C PHE A 262 -16.76 -10.11 20.59
N PHE A 263 -17.02 -10.93 19.56
CA PHE A 263 -17.27 -10.43 18.20
C PHE A 263 -18.48 -9.49 18.15
N GLN A 264 -19.53 -9.77 18.93
CA GLN A 264 -20.68 -8.89 19.06
C GLN A 264 -20.65 -8.16 20.40
N VAL A 265 -20.91 -6.86 20.36
CA VAL A 265 -21.13 -6.03 21.54
C VAL A 265 -22.57 -5.53 21.54
N HIS A 266 -23.18 -5.54 22.72
CA HIS A 266 -24.55 -5.05 22.89
C HIS A 266 -24.56 -3.53 23.00
N THR A 267 -25.38 -2.87 22.19
CA THR A 267 -25.58 -1.42 22.23
C THR A 267 -27.05 -1.09 22.46
N SER A 268 -27.36 0.18 22.77
CA SER A 268 -28.74 0.66 22.90
C SER A 268 -29.58 0.48 21.64
N THR A 269 -28.95 0.31 20.48
CA THR A 269 -29.59 0.09 19.17
C THR A 269 -29.61 -1.38 18.72
N GLY A 270 -29.09 -2.31 19.55
CA GLY A 270 -28.98 -3.74 19.25
C GLY A 270 -27.53 -4.25 19.26
N ASP A 271 -27.35 -5.52 18.89
CA ASP A 271 -26.03 -6.14 18.81
C ASP A 271 -25.31 -5.70 17.53
N VAL A 272 -24.08 -5.20 17.67
CA VAL A 272 -23.24 -4.76 16.55
C VAL A 272 -21.89 -5.46 16.58
N PRO A 273 -21.22 -5.63 15.43
CA PRO A 273 -19.84 -6.11 15.41
C PRO A 273 -18.93 -5.21 16.24
N ASN A 274 -18.10 -5.83 17.07
CA ASN A 274 -17.11 -5.16 17.88
C ASN A 274 -16.02 -4.59 16.95
N PRO A 275 -15.86 -3.25 16.89
CA PRO A 275 -14.89 -2.63 15.99
C PRO A 275 -13.44 -2.94 16.37
N LEU A 276 -13.22 -3.51 17.57
CA LEU A 276 -11.91 -3.90 18.09
C LEU A 276 -11.64 -5.41 17.93
N TRP A 277 -12.56 -6.16 17.32
CA TRP A 277 -12.40 -7.58 17.07
C TRP A 277 -11.24 -7.85 16.12
N GLN A 278 -11.11 -7.06 15.05
CA GLN A 278 -10.01 -7.16 14.08
C GLN A 278 -9.10 -5.94 14.17
N MET A 279 -7.83 -6.13 13.83
CA MET A 279 -6.89 -5.03 13.66
C MET A 279 -6.22 -5.11 12.30
N ASN A 280 -6.03 -3.94 11.69
CA ASN A 280 -5.39 -3.81 10.40
C ASN A 280 -4.10 -3.00 10.57
N SER A 281 -3.14 -3.24 9.70
CA SER A 281 -1.93 -2.43 9.61
C SER A 281 -1.23 -2.65 8.27
N SER A 282 -0.01 -2.13 8.12
CA SER A 282 0.77 -2.34 6.91
C SER A 282 2.26 -2.39 7.19
N VAL A 283 2.99 -3.18 6.40
CA VAL A 283 4.45 -3.26 6.46
C VAL A 283 5.11 -2.32 5.44
N ASP A 284 6.23 -1.71 5.83
CA ASP A 284 7.05 -0.93 4.90
C ASP A 284 7.79 -1.84 3.92
N LEU A 285 7.31 -1.88 2.68
CA LEU A 285 7.87 -2.73 1.65
C LEU A 285 9.30 -2.37 1.22
N LEU A 286 9.73 -1.12 1.43
CA LEU A 286 11.02 -0.61 0.95
C LEU A 286 12.14 -0.66 1.98
N THR A 287 11.81 -0.86 3.26
CA THR A 287 12.84 -1.19 4.24
C THR A 287 13.53 -2.52 3.87
N PRO A 288 14.83 -2.69 4.16
CA PRO A 288 15.52 -3.95 3.92
C PRO A 288 14.81 -5.10 4.65
N ILE A 289 14.80 -6.29 4.04
CA ILE A 289 14.46 -7.53 4.74
C ILE A 289 15.54 -7.73 5.80
N SER A 290 15.14 -8.02 7.04
CA SER A 290 16.09 -8.30 8.11
C SER A 290 16.56 -9.75 7.96
N SER A 291 17.87 -9.94 7.77
CA SER A 291 18.52 -11.27 7.72
C SER A 291 18.75 -11.84 9.10
#